data_AF-A0A318IRZ5-F1
#
_entry.id   AF-A0A318IRZ5-F1
#
_cell.length_a   1.000
_cell.length_b   1.000
_cell.length_c   1.000
_cell.angle_alpha   90.00
_cell.angle_beta   90.00
_cell.angle_gamma   90.00
#
_symmetry.space_group_name_H-M   'P 1'
#
loop_
_entity.id
_entity.type
_entity.pdbx_description
1 polymer ?
#
loop_
_entity_poly.entity_id
_entity_poly.type
_entity_poly.pdbx_seq_one_letter_code
_entity_poly.pdbx_strand_id
1 'polypeptide(L)'
;MGLLDFFKSKPPARISLEQLSYDIAYQILPHYVFRQAAQLFDIVGSSSETSHFLFYHLACKSLSIPSLQEEAAQYRWHKFDLDANHTLLVLAYPQPVAIDLTGKSVKEITQSAGTWVIAPHFSGIVRSRQHDHIRYYVLGQTSMGGGTVLREIDDMATNANLGAGPAPELDHFVSLMRQRLEEPLA
;
A
#
# COMPACT_ATOMS: atom_id res chain seq x y z
N MET A 1 33.69 -2.87 37.45
CA MET A 1 33.03 -2.63 36.15
C MET A 1 33.08 -3.94 35.38
N GLY A 2 31.95 -4.63 35.25
CA GLY A 2 31.90 -6.05 34.92
C GLY A 2 31.93 -6.34 33.41
N LEU A 3 32.61 -7.44 33.05
CA LEU A 3 32.72 -8.10 31.74
C LEU A 3 31.38 -8.53 31.09
N LEU A 4 30.23 -8.10 31.61
CA LEU A 4 28.89 -8.50 31.19
C LEU A 4 28.14 -7.41 30.39
N ASP A 5 28.68 -6.20 30.29
CA ASP A 5 28.06 -5.11 29.50
C ASP A 5 28.26 -5.27 27.98
N PHE A 6 29.06 -6.25 27.53
CA PHE A 6 29.39 -6.46 26.11
C PHE A 6 28.32 -7.26 25.32
N PHE A 7 27.33 -7.84 26.01
CA PHE A 7 26.20 -8.56 25.40
C PHE A 7 24.88 -7.79 25.48
N LYS A 8 24.92 -6.45 25.43
CA LYS A 8 23.73 -5.69 25.01
C LYS A 8 23.56 -5.90 23.51
N SER A 9 22.96 -7.04 23.14
CA SER A 9 22.37 -7.24 21.83
C SER A 9 21.55 -6.00 21.51
N LYS A 10 21.87 -5.33 20.39
CA LYS A 10 21.05 -4.23 19.91
C LYS A 10 19.60 -4.72 19.90
N PRO A 11 18.63 -3.95 20.44
CA PRO A 11 17.24 -4.32 20.29
C PRO A 11 16.97 -4.58 18.80
N PRO A 12 16.19 -5.63 18.45
CA PRO A 12 15.91 -5.95 17.07
C PRO A 12 15.41 -4.70 16.36
N ALA A 13 15.93 -4.43 15.17
CA ALA A 13 15.53 -3.26 14.40
C ALA A 13 14.00 -3.28 14.24
N ARG A 14 13.36 -2.15 14.58
CA ARG A 14 11.93 -1.95 14.37
C ARG A 14 11.60 -2.24 12.90
N ILE A 15 10.47 -2.88 12.65
CA ILE A 15 9.95 -3.09 11.29
C ILE A 15 9.83 -1.72 10.59
N SER A 16 10.38 -1.63 9.37
CA SER A 16 10.40 -0.42 8.56
C SER A 16 8.99 0.01 8.11
N LEU A 17 8.80 1.30 7.81
CA LEU A 17 7.53 1.81 7.25
C LEU A 17 7.20 1.20 5.89
N GLU A 18 8.20 0.84 5.09
CA GLU A 18 8.06 0.17 3.81
C GLU A 18 7.38 -1.20 3.98
N GLN A 19 7.86 -2.00 4.94
CA GLN A 19 7.25 -3.29 5.28
C GLN A 19 5.84 -3.12 5.82
N LEU A 20 5.60 -2.16 6.72
CA LEU A 20 4.25 -1.87 7.22
C LEU A 20 3.31 -1.47 6.08
N SER A 21 3.77 -0.62 5.16
CA SER A 21 3.00 -0.18 4.00
C SER A 21 2.69 -1.35 3.06
N TYR A 22 3.65 -2.24 2.85
CA TYR A 22 3.48 -3.46 2.09
C TYR A 22 2.42 -4.37 2.72
N ASP A 23 2.51 -4.64 4.02
CA ASP A 23 1.54 -5.49 4.72
C ASP A 23 0.13 -4.87 4.69
N ILE A 24 0.04 -3.54 4.81
CA ILE A 24 -1.22 -2.84 4.65
C ILE A 24 -1.80 -3.05 3.26
N ALA A 25 -1.04 -2.81 2.19
CA ALA A 25 -1.53 -2.90 0.81
C ALA A 25 -1.90 -4.33 0.40
N TYR A 26 -1.13 -5.34 0.82
CA TYR A 26 -1.29 -6.69 0.28
C TYR A 26 -1.99 -7.67 1.21
N GLN A 27 -2.15 -7.35 2.50
CA GLN A 27 -2.75 -8.28 3.47
C GLN A 27 -3.91 -7.66 4.25
N ILE A 28 -3.72 -6.46 4.80
CA ILE A 28 -4.70 -5.86 5.70
C ILE A 28 -5.83 -5.20 4.90
N LEU A 29 -5.51 -4.21 4.05
CA LEU A 29 -6.50 -3.43 3.34
C LEU A 29 -7.42 -4.28 2.43
N PRO A 30 -6.92 -5.24 1.62
CA PRO A 30 -7.79 -6.11 0.82
C PRO A 30 -8.90 -6.78 1.65
N HIS A 31 -8.57 -7.24 2.86
CA HIS A 31 -9.55 -7.89 3.73
C HIS A 31 -10.73 -6.98 4.07
N TYR A 32 -10.46 -5.70 4.36
CA TYR A 32 -11.50 -4.72 4.63
C TYR A 32 -12.25 -4.33 3.36
N VAL A 33 -11.54 -4.20 2.23
CA VAL A 33 -12.12 -3.86 0.94
C VAL A 33 -13.16 -4.88 0.51
N PHE A 34 -12.88 -6.17 0.62
CA PHE A 34 -13.78 -7.22 0.11
C PHE A 34 -14.80 -7.73 1.13
N ARG A 35 -14.54 -7.59 2.44
CA ARG A 35 -15.45 -8.10 3.49
C ARG A 35 -16.22 -7.03 4.23
N GLN A 36 -15.71 -5.80 4.26
CA GLN A 36 -16.19 -4.71 5.12
C GLN A 36 -16.24 -3.38 4.37
N ALA A 37 -16.51 -3.41 3.06
CA ALA A 37 -16.38 -2.25 2.19
C ALA A 37 -17.25 -1.06 2.62
N ALA A 38 -18.51 -1.31 2.99
CA ALA A 38 -19.41 -0.26 3.46
C ALA A 38 -18.81 0.51 4.65
N GLN A 39 -18.30 -0.23 5.65
CA GLN A 39 -17.68 0.35 6.85
C GLN A 39 -16.41 1.13 6.49
N LEU A 40 -15.61 0.63 5.54
CA LEU A 40 -14.42 1.33 5.05
C LEU A 40 -14.77 2.68 4.42
N PHE A 41 -15.77 2.69 3.53
CA PHE A 41 -16.24 3.92 2.90
C PHE A 41 -16.85 4.91 3.90
N ASP A 42 -17.56 4.41 4.92
CA ASP A 42 -18.10 5.24 5.99
C ASP A 42 -17.00 5.85 6.86
N ILE A 43 -16.01 5.06 7.29
CA ILE A 43 -14.87 5.53 8.10
C ILE A 43 -14.08 6.62 7.37
N VAL A 44 -13.73 6.37 6.11
CA VAL A 44 -12.96 7.33 5.30
C VAL A 44 -13.81 8.55 4.94
N GLY A 45 -15.11 8.36 4.69
CA GLY A 45 -16.03 9.43 4.31
C GLY A 45 -16.45 10.35 5.45
N SER A 46 -16.52 9.86 6.69
CA SER A 46 -17.02 10.60 7.85
C SER A 46 -15.93 11.20 8.75
N SER A 47 -14.71 10.70 8.68
CA SER A 47 -13.67 11.01 9.67
C SER A 47 -12.28 11.21 9.02
N SER A 48 -12.14 12.26 8.22
CA SER A 48 -10.94 12.49 7.40
C SER A 48 -9.64 12.60 8.22
N GLU A 49 -9.65 13.20 9.41
CA GLU A 49 -8.42 13.41 10.17
C GLU A 49 -7.90 12.17 10.90
N THR A 50 -8.78 11.26 11.33
CA THR A 50 -8.40 10.09 12.15
C THR A 50 -8.35 8.78 11.36
N SER A 51 -9.07 8.68 10.25
CA SER A 51 -9.07 7.47 9.39
C SER A 51 -7.70 7.15 8.81
N HIS A 52 -6.84 8.16 8.65
CA HIS A 52 -5.47 8.03 8.15
C HIS A 52 -4.59 7.15 9.04
N PHE A 53 -4.85 7.10 10.35
CA PHE A 53 -4.05 6.33 11.31
C PHE A 53 -4.48 4.86 11.42
N LEU A 54 -5.72 4.54 11.04
CA LEU A 54 -6.35 3.26 11.34
C LEU A 54 -5.53 2.09 10.80
N PHE A 55 -5.21 2.11 9.51
CA PHE A 55 -4.53 0.98 8.86
C PHE A 55 -3.09 0.81 9.33
N TYR A 56 -2.40 1.92 9.64
CA TYR A 56 -1.10 1.86 10.30
C TYR A 56 -1.19 1.21 11.68
N HIS A 57 -2.15 1.62 12.52
CA HIS A 57 -2.36 1.00 13.84
C HIS A 57 -2.70 -0.49 13.74
N LEU A 58 -3.52 -0.89 12.76
CA LEU A 58 -3.85 -2.29 12.52
C LEU A 58 -2.60 -3.09 12.13
N ALA A 59 -1.72 -2.54 11.28
CA ALA A 59 -0.46 -3.17 10.92
C ALA A 59 0.46 -3.35 12.13
N CYS A 60 0.69 -2.27 12.90
CA CYS A 60 1.47 -2.34 14.13
C CYS A 60 0.91 -3.37 15.13
N LYS A 61 -0.42 -3.40 15.30
CA LYS A 61 -1.10 -4.35 16.18
C LYS A 61 -0.91 -5.79 15.71
N SER A 62 -1.02 -6.06 14.41
CA SER A 62 -0.81 -7.40 13.85
C SER A 62 0.61 -7.94 14.08
N LEU A 63 1.59 -7.04 14.15
CA LEU A 63 3.00 -7.34 14.42
C LEU A 63 3.39 -7.21 15.89
N SER A 64 2.43 -6.93 16.79
CA SER A 64 2.66 -6.69 18.21
C SER A 64 3.70 -5.61 18.52
N ILE A 65 3.78 -4.56 17.68
CA ILE A 65 4.68 -3.42 17.89
C ILE A 65 3.91 -2.16 18.31
N PRO A 66 4.51 -1.24 19.08
CA PRO A 66 3.90 0.04 19.39
C PRO A 66 3.73 0.88 18.13
N SER A 67 2.55 1.45 17.95
CA SER A 67 2.30 2.46 16.93
C SER A 67 2.85 3.82 17.35
N LEU A 68 3.51 4.51 16.43
CA LEU A 68 4.05 5.85 16.61
C LEU A 68 3.20 6.85 15.83
N GLN A 69 2.83 7.95 16.47
CA GLN A 69 1.93 8.94 15.88
C GLN A 69 2.57 9.64 14.67
N GLU A 70 3.87 9.87 14.71
CA GLU A 70 4.63 10.52 13.64
C GLU A 70 4.71 9.65 12.38
N GLU A 71 4.81 8.33 12.54
CA GLU A 71 4.76 7.36 11.44
C GLU A 71 3.34 7.26 10.86
N ALA A 72 2.33 7.18 11.73
CA ALA A 72 0.93 7.13 11.33
C ALA A 72 0.53 8.39 10.54
N ALA A 73 1.06 9.56 10.93
CA ALA A 73 0.84 10.85 10.29
C ALA A 73 1.48 10.99 8.91
N GLN A 74 2.07 9.94 8.33
CA GLN A 74 2.55 9.95 6.94
C GLN A 74 1.56 9.32 5.95
N TYR A 75 0.55 8.59 6.45
CA TYR A 75 -0.48 7.97 5.62
C TYR A 75 -1.61 8.98 5.32
N ARG A 76 -2.20 8.96 4.13
CA ARG A 76 -3.28 9.88 3.74
C ARG A 76 -4.38 9.16 2.98
N TRP A 77 -5.62 9.37 3.37
CA TRP A 77 -6.76 9.00 2.55
C TRP A 77 -7.17 10.17 1.66
N HIS A 78 -7.54 9.84 0.44
CA HIS A 78 -8.14 10.75 -0.52
C HIS A 78 -9.40 10.10 -1.08
N LYS A 79 -10.41 10.91 -1.35
CA LYS A 79 -11.66 10.47 -1.97
C LYS A 79 -11.90 11.28 -3.23
N PHE A 80 -12.22 10.58 -4.30
CA PHE A 80 -12.54 11.16 -5.60
C PHE A 80 -13.80 10.53 -6.16
N ASP A 81 -14.57 11.33 -6.88
CA ASP A 81 -15.57 10.80 -7.80
C ASP A 81 -14.89 10.65 -9.17
N LEU A 82 -14.89 9.41 -9.69
CA LEU A 82 -14.29 9.11 -11.00
C LEU A 82 -15.26 9.49 -12.13
N ASP A 83 -16.54 9.17 -11.94
CA ASP A 83 -17.67 9.54 -12.78
C ASP A 83 -18.96 9.58 -11.93
N ALA A 84 -20.15 9.62 -12.56
CA ALA A 84 -21.44 9.65 -11.87
C ALA A 84 -21.74 8.37 -11.04
N ASN A 85 -21.13 7.25 -11.42
CA ASN A 85 -21.41 5.91 -10.93
C ASN A 85 -20.26 5.30 -10.12
N HIS A 86 -19.08 5.92 -10.07
CA HIS A 86 -17.90 5.34 -9.45
C HIS A 86 -17.24 6.30 -8.47
N THR A 87 -16.98 5.80 -7.26
CA THR A 87 -16.21 6.48 -6.23
C THR A 87 -14.87 5.78 -6.07
N LEU A 88 -13.79 6.55 -6.00
CA LEU A 88 -12.44 6.09 -5.70
C LEU A 88 -12.03 6.54 -4.30
N LEU A 89 -11.57 5.61 -3.48
CA LEU A 89 -10.75 5.91 -2.30
C LEU A 89 -9.30 5.60 -2.61
N VAL A 90 -8.39 6.49 -2.23
CA VAL A 90 -6.94 6.29 -2.36
C VAL A 90 -6.29 6.38 -0.99
N LEU A 91 -5.60 5.32 -0.57
CA LEU A 91 -4.64 5.39 0.53
C LEU A 91 -3.26 5.67 -0.05
N ALA A 92 -2.72 6.85 0.22
CA ALA A 92 -1.34 7.21 -0.04
C ALA A 92 -0.46 6.78 1.13
N TYR A 93 0.63 6.10 0.80
CA TYR A 93 1.62 5.60 1.74
C TYR A 93 2.76 6.61 1.91
N PRO A 94 3.57 6.48 2.98
CA PRO A 94 4.83 7.20 3.09
C PRO A 94 5.68 6.98 1.83
N GLN A 95 6.40 8.02 1.38
CA GLN A 95 7.25 7.93 0.21
C GLN A 95 8.31 6.84 0.43
N PRO A 96 8.32 5.76 -0.36
CA PRO A 96 9.24 4.66 -0.14
C PRO A 96 10.64 5.02 -0.60
N VAL A 97 11.66 4.48 0.06
CA VAL A 97 13.04 4.58 -0.42
C VAL A 97 13.15 3.87 -1.77
N ALA A 98 13.70 4.56 -2.77
CA ALA A 98 13.86 4.01 -4.11
C ALA A 98 14.80 2.79 -4.09
N ILE A 99 14.36 1.69 -4.69
CA ILE A 99 15.15 0.48 -4.86
C ILE A 99 15.59 0.41 -6.33
N ASP A 100 16.89 0.48 -6.56
CA ASP A 100 17.48 0.18 -7.86
C ASP A 100 18.31 -1.10 -7.77
N LEU A 101 17.83 -2.15 -8.44
CA LEU A 101 18.56 -3.42 -8.59
C LEU A 101 19.18 -3.56 -9.98
N THR A 102 19.18 -2.50 -10.80
CA THR A 102 19.77 -2.52 -12.14
C THR A 102 21.26 -2.86 -12.04
N GLY A 103 21.70 -3.82 -12.86
CA GLY A 103 23.09 -4.27 -12.87
C GLY A 103 23.48 -5.24 -11.74
N LYS A 104 22.59 -5.57 -10.81
CA LYS A 104 22.82 -6.62 -9.81
C LYS A 104 22.53 -8.00 -10.40
N SER A 105 23.40 -8.96 -10.11
CA SER A 105 23.18 -10.36 -10.48
C SER A 105 22.04 -10.99 -9.67
N VAL A 106 21.42 -12.04 -10.21
CA VAL A 106 20.38 -12.83 -9.50
C VAL A 106 20.90 -13.36 -8.15
N LYS A 107 22.20 -13.67 -8.06
CA LYS A 107 22.83 -14.13 -6.82
C LYS A 107 22.90 -13.01 -5.78
N GLU A 108 23.23 -11.78 -6.17
CA GLU A 108 23.24 -10.63 -5.27
C GLU A 108 21.83 -10.24 -4.83
N ILE A 109 20.84 -10.37 -5.72
CA ILE A 109 19.43 -10.12 -5.40
C ILE A 109 18.91 -11.17 -4.40
N THR A 110 19.20 -12.45 -4.61
CA THR A 110 18.76 -13.52 -3.69
C THR A 110 19.51 -13.49 -2.36
N GLN A 111 20.79 -13.12 -2.34
CA GLN A 111 21.55 -12.91 -1.09
C GLN A 111 21.10 -11.69 -0.30
N SER A 112 20.39 -10.76 -0.96
CA SER A 112 19.76 -9.59 -0.33
C SER A 112 18.24 -9.71 -0.24
N ALA A 113 17.70 -10.92 -0.43
CA ALA A 113 16.29 -11.20 -0.21
C ALA A 113 15.95 -10.96 1.27
N GLY A 114 14.94 -10.13 1.52
CA GLY A 114 14.55 -9.71 2.87
C GLY A 114 15.24 -8.44 3.38
N THR A 115 16.18 -7.84 2.63
CA THR A 115 16.76 -6.53 3.00
C THR A 115 16.07 -5.35 2.32
N TRP A 116 15.22 -5.61 1.32
CA TRP A 116 14.52 -4.58 0.56
C TRP A 116 13.04 -4.93 0.46
N VAL A 117 12.17 -3.93 0.52
CA VAL A 117 10.72 -4.07 0.38
C VAL A 117 10.27 -3.19 -0.76
N ILE A 118 9.62 -3.79 -1.76
CA ILE A 118 9.00 -3.05 -2.86
C ILE A 118 7.70 -2.44 -2.32
N ALA A 119 7.82 -1.27 -1.71
CA ALA A 119 6.72 -0.64 -1.02
C ALA A 119 5.72 0.02 -1.99
N PRO A 120 4.43 0.09 -1.60
CA PRO A 120 3.42 0.78 -2.38
C PRO A 120 3.56 2.30 -2.28
N HIS A 121 3.17 2.99 -3.35
CA HIS A 121 2.92 4.44 -3.33
C HIS A 121 1.45 4.72 -3.03
N PHE A 122 0.53 3.99 -3.68
CA PHE A 122 -0.91 4.16 -3.54
C PHE A 122 -1.64 2.82 -3.53
N SER A 123 -2.75 2.80 -2.81
CA SER A 123 -3.79 1.78 -2.87
C SER A 123 -5.09 2.44 -3.32
N GLY A 124 -5.68 1.98 -4.41
CA GLY A 124 -6.92 2.51 -4.98
C GLY A 124 -8.08 1.53 -4.83
N ILE A 125 -9.21 1.99 -4.29
CA ILE A 125 -10.43 1.22 -4.13
C ILE A 125 -11.52 1.88 -4.95
N VAL A 126 -11.90 1.24 -6.05
CA VAL A 126 -12.96 1.71 -6.93
C VAL A 126 -14.23 0.96 -6.59
N ARG A 127 -15.28 1.70 -6.21
CA ARG A 127 -16.60 1.13 -5.91
C ARG A 127 -17.63 1.67 -6.89
N SER A 128 -18.39 0.77 -7.50
CA SER A 128 -19.59 1.15 -8.25
C SER A 128 -20.72 1.53 -7.28
N ARG A 129 -21.46 2.59 -7.62
CA ARG A 129 -22.64 3.08 -6.89
C ARG A 129 -23.90 2.33 -7.30
N GLN A 130 -23.89 1.72 -8.49
CA GLN A 130 -25.02 0.98 -9.05
C GLN A 130 -24.91 -0.53 -8.80
N HIS A 131 -23.68 -1.04 -8.78
CA HIS A 131 -23.38 -2.45 -8.57
C HIS A 131 -22.56 -2.61 -7.29
N ASP A 132 -22.71 -3.73 -6.58
CA ASP A 132 -21.87 -4.03 -5.42
C ASP A 132 -20.46 -4.53 -5.82
N HIS A 133 -19.97 -4.05 -6.95
CA HIS A 133 -18.67 -4.43 -7.50
C HIS A 133 -17.59 -3.46 -7.02
N ILE A 134 -16.50 -4.04 -6.52
CA ILE A 134 -15.36 -3.32 -5.97
C ILE A 134 -14.09 -3.86 -6.61
N ARG A 135 -13.24 -2.94 -7.06
CA ARG A 135 -11.91 -3.26 -7.59
C ARG A 135 -10.85 -2.64 -6.69
N TYR A 136 -9.80 -3.39 -6.45
CA TYR A 136 -8.70 -2.97 -5.60
C TYR A 136 -7.38 -3.00 -6.35
N TYR A 137 -6.70 -1.87 -6.35
CA TYR A 137 -5.46 -1.66 -7.07
C TYR A 137 -4.34 -1.24 -6.13
N VAL A 138 -3.13 -1.65 -6.45
CA VAL A 138 -1.92 -1.20 -5.76
C VAL A 138 -0.93 -0.67 -6.79
N LEU A 139 -0.50 0.57 -6.61
CA LEU A 139 0.63 1.13 -7.34
C LEU A 139 1.90 0.90 -6.51
N GLY A 140 2.69 -0.10 -6.92
CA GLY A 140 3.94 -0.45 -6.27
C GLY A 140 5.16 0.16 -6.95
N GLN A 141 6.28 0.21 -6.24
CA GLN A 141 7.59 0.39 -6.87
C GLN A 141 7.88 -0.74 -7.88
N THR A 142 8.67 -0.46 -8.90
CA THR A 142 9.37 -1.51 -9.66
C THR A 142 10.76 -1.72 -9.08
N SER A 143 11.25 -2.95 -9.10
CA SER A 143 12.65 -3.26 -8.78
C SER A 143 13.61 -2.97 -9.95
N MET A 144 13.08 -2.78 -11.16
CA MET A 144 13.84 -2.63 -12.41
C MET A 144 13.45 -1.34 -13.13
N GLY A 145 14.41 -0.41 -13.28
CA GLY A 145 14.23 0.78 -14.13
C GLY A 145 13.56 1.99 -13.46
N GLY A 146 13.43 2.04 -12.13
CA GLY A 146 13.11 3.28 -11.39
C GLY A 146 11.68 3.83 -11.53
N GLY A 147 10.72 3.02 -11.99
CA GLY A 147 9.31 3.40 -12.14
C GLY A 147 8.34 2.75 -11.15
N THR A 148 7.11 2.54 -11.59
CA THR A 148 6.04 1.91 -10.81
C THR A 148 5.41 0.77 -11.60
N VAL A 149 4.64 -0.06 -10.90
CA VAL A 149 3.88 -1.17 -11.47
C VAL A 149 2.49 -1.16 -10.88
N LEU A 150 1.47 -1.29 -11.73
CA LEU A 150 0.10 -1.38 -11.30
C LEU A 150 -0.27 -2.86 -11.12
N ARG A 151 -0.89 -3.17 -9.98
CA ARG A 151 -1.45 -4.49 -9.70
C ARG A 151 -2.93 -4.35 -9.35
N GLU A 152 -3.70 -5.37 -9.69
CA GLU A 152 -5.04 -5.57 -9.15
C GLU A 152 -5.03 -6.80 -8.25
N ILE A 153 -5.73 -6.69 -7.14
CA ILE A 153 -5.87 -7.76 -6.15
C ILE A 153 -7.35 -8.06 -6.03
N ASP A 154 -7.74 -9.32 -6.21
CA ASP A 154 -9.13 -9.76 -6.08
C ASP A 154 -9.48 -10.22 -4.65
N ASP A 155 -10.73 -10.65 -4.46
CA ASP A 155 -11.26 -11.13 -3.18
C ASP A 155 -10.66 -12.47 -2.72
N MET A 156 -9.98 -13.19 -3.62
CA MET A 156 -9.21 -14.39 -3.35
C MET A 156 -7.73 -14.09 -3.05
N ALA A 157 -7.37 -12.80 -2.97
CA ALA A 157 -5.99 -12.32 -2.83
C ALA A 157 -5.07 -12.69 -4.01
N THR A 158 -5.63 -13.00 -5.18
CA THR A 158 -4.87 -13.15 -6.42
C THR A 158 -4.29 -11.82 -6.80
N ASN A 159 -2.98 -11.76 -7.00
CA ASN A 159 -2.26 -10.54 -7.36
C ASN A 159 -1.90 -10.56 -8.85
N ALA A 160 -2.69 -9.83 -9.65
CA ALA A 160 -2.48 -9.69 -11.09
C ALA A 160 -1.63 -8.46 -11.40
N ASN A 161 -0.50 -8.66 -12.08
CA ASN A 161 0.32 -7.56 -12.59
C ASN A 161 -0.30 -7.01 -13.88
N LEU A 162 -0.66 -5.73 -13.88
CA LEU A 162 -1.31 -5.04 -14.99
C LEU A 162 -0.32 -4.21 -15.83
N GLY A 163 0.98 -4.38 -15.60
CA GLY A 163 2.05 -3.71 -16.32
C GLY A 163 2.55 -2.44 -15.64
N ALA A 164 3.25 -1.61 -16.42
CA ALA A 164 3.83 -0.36 -15.95
C ALA A 164 2.74 0.57 -15.39
N GLY A 165 3.02 1.17 -14.23
CA GLY A 165 2.17 2.19 -13.64
C GLY A 165 2.59 3.60 -14.08
N PRO A 166 1.82 4.64 -13.69
CA PRO A 166 2.19 6.02 -13.93
C PRO A 166 3.28 6.48 -12.95
N ALA A 167 3.82 7.68 -13.14
CA ALA A 167 4.64 8.31 -12.10
C ALA A 167 3.89 8.30 -10.75
N PRO A 168 4.58 8.16 -9.60
CA PRO A 168 3.97 8.00 -8.29
C PRO A 168 3.41 9.32 -7.73
N GLU A 169 2.56 9.97 -8.51
CA GLU A 169 1.86 11.20 -8.19
C GLU A 169 0.36 10.92 -8.16
N LEU A 170 -0.33 11.51 -7.18
CA LEU A 170 -1.74 11.21 -6.92
C LEU A 170 -2.63 11.48 -8.13
N ASP A 171 -2.43 12.62 -8.81
CA ASP A 171 -3.23 13.01 -9.96
C ASP A 171 -3.05 12.07 -11.16
N HIS A 172 -1.82 11.58 -11.38
CA HIS A 172 -1.56 10.60 -12.42
C HIS A 172 -2.20 9.25 -12.10
N PHE A 173 -2.16 8.83 -10.83
CA PHE A 173 -2.82 7.60 -10.38
C PHE A 173 -4.35 7.68 -10.54
N VAL A 174 -4.97 8.79 -10.11
CA VAL A 174 -6.41 9.02 -10.27
C VAL A 174 -6.81 9.05 -11.75
N SER A 175 -6.01 9.68 -12.60
CA SER A 175 -6.24 9.72 -14.04
C SER A 175 -6.21 8.33 -14.67
N LEU A 176 -5.26 7.48 -14.27
CA LEU A 176 -5.21 6.09 -14.71
C LEU A 176 -6.44 5.31 -14.24
N MET A 177 -6.90 5.51 -13.00
CA MET A 177 -8.11 4.84 -12.50
C MET A 177 -9.36 5.22 -13.31
N ARG A 178 -9.48 6.46 -13.79
CA ARG A 178 -10.56 6.86 -14.71
C ARG A 178 -10.49 6.09 -16.03
N GLN A 179 -9.30 6.01 -16.64
CA GLN A 179 -9.12 5.27 -17.90
C GLN A 179 -9.50 3.79 -17.77
N ARG A 180 -9.16 3.16 -16.63
CA ARG A 180 -9.49 1.75 -16.37
C ARG A 180 -10.99 1.47 -16.19
N LEU A 181 -11.83 2.50 -16.02
CA LEU A 181 -13.29 2.34 -16.05
C LEU A 181 -13.83 2.23 -17.48
N GLU A 182 -13.12 2.80 -18.46
CA GLU A 182 -13.53 2.81 -19.87
C GLU A 182 -13.13 1.54 -20.60
N GLU A 183 -12.14 0.80 -20.08
CA GLU A 183 -11.70 -0.49 -20.61
C GLU A 183 -12.70 -1.60 -20.23
N PRO A 184 -13.31 -2.31 -21.20
CA PRO A 184 -14.08 -3.51 -20.93
C PRO A 184 -13.20 -4.56 -20.26
N LEU A 185 -13.76 -5.28 -19.29
CA LEU A 185 -13.09 -6.43 -18.67
C LEU A 185 -12.66 -7.42 -19.78
N ALA A 186 -11.36 -7.72 -19.85
CA ALA A 186 -10.81 -8.74 -20.72
C ALA A 186 -11.14 -10.16 -20.23
#